data_AF-A0A2S6HQI7-F1
#
_entry.id   AF-A0A2S6HQI7-F1
#
_cell.length_a   1.000
_cell.length_b   1.000
_cell.length_c   1.000
_cell.angle_alpha   90.00
_cell.angle_beta   90.00
_cell.angle_gamma   90.00
#
_symmetry.space_group_name_H-M   'P 1'
#
loop_
_entity.id
_entity.type
_entity.pdbx_description
1 polymer ?
#
loop_
_entity_poly.entity_id
_entity_poly.type
_entity_poly.pdbx_seq_one_letter_code
_entity_poly.pdbx_strand_id
1 'polypeptide(L)' 'MKLIDKQKVTAQVYPGRKFGTMIGSNDGLIGILLNSGEYIDVPQERVRIVSVEVEEDGKDKV' A
#
# COMPACT_ATOMS: atom_id res chain seq x y z
N MET A 1 -1.01 5.87 -9.92
CA MET A 1 -2.24 5.19 -9.45
C MET A 1 -2.72 5.95 -8.22
N LYS A 2 -3.96 6.47 -8.18
CA LYS A 2 -4.42 7.25 -7.03
C LYS A 2 -5.00 6.27 -6.01
N LEU A 3 -4.35 6.12 -4.86
CA LEU A 3 -4.93 5.38 -3.74
C LEU A 3 -6.21 6.12 -3.32
N ILE A 4 -7.30 5.38 -3.25
CA ILE A 4 -8.59 5.91 -2.81
C ILE A 4 -8.53 5.98 -1.29
N ASP A 5 -8.99 7.07 -0.66
CA ASP A 5 -8.90 7.31 0.81
C ASP A 5 -9.44 6.17 1.70
N LYS A 6 -10.15 5.21 1.12
CA LYS A 6 -10.76 4.05 1.80
C LYS A 6 -10.17 2.69 1.37
N GLN A 7 -9.05 2.69 0.67
CA GLN A 7 -8.39 1.49 0.18
C GLN A 7 -7.03 1.32 0.85
N LYS A 8 -6.88 0.23 1.61
CA LYS A 8 -5.60 -0.16 2.17
C LYS A 8 -4.96 -1.21 1.28
N VAL A 9 -3.83 -0.86 0.68
CA VAL A 9 -3.07 -1.77 -0.21
C VAL A 9 -1.82 -2.25 0.50
N THR A 10 -1.76 -3.54 0.82
CA THR A 10 -0.56 -4.16 1.40
C THR A 10 0.37 -4.61 0.30
N ALA A 11 1.64 -4.27 0.42
CA ALA A 11 2.67 -4.60 -0.56
C ALA A 11 3.91 -5.23 0.08
N GLN A 12 4.54 -6.11 -0.68
CA GLN A 12 5.87 -6.68 -0.42
C GLN A 12 6.92 -5.94 -1.24
N VAL A 13 8.10 -5.70 -0.66
CA VAL A 13 9.23 -4.99 -1.28
C VAL A 13 10.42 -5.93 -1.51
N TYR A 14 10.87 -6.05 -2.76
CA TYR A 14 12.02 -6.83 -3.20
C TYR A 14 13.36 -6.05 -3.16
N PRO A 15 14.51 -6.74 -3.02
CA PRO A 15 14.70 -8.19 -2.93
C PRO A 15 14.38 -8.80 -1.54
N GLY A 16 13.89 -8.01 -0.59
CA GLY A 16 13.57 -8.47 0.76
C GLY A 16 12.19 -9.13 0.91
N ARG A 17 11.89 -9.50 2.16
CA ARG A 17 10.53 -9.81 2.63
C ARG A 17 10.04 -8.71 3.59
N LYS A 18 10.21 -7.45 3.16
CA LYS A 18 9.62 -6.31 3.87
C LYS A 18 8.19 -6.12 3.38
N PHE A 19 7.29 -5.80 4.30
CA PHE A 19 5.88 -5.57 4.01
C PHE A 19 5.46 -4.22 4.57
N GLY A 20 4.50 -3.60 3.90
CA GLY A 20 3.97 -2.32 4.30
C GLY A 20 2.69 -1.97 3.56
N THR A 21 2.16 -0.80 3.90
CA THR A 21 0.99 -0.23 3.21
C THR A 21 1.48 0.77 2.17
N MET A 22 0.98 0.66 0.93
CA MET A 22 1.22 1.71 -0.07
C MET A 22 0.46 2.97 0.37
N ILE A 23 1.16 4.09 0.43
CA ILE A 23 0.57 5.38 0.83
C ILE A 23 0.64 6.44 -0.27
N GLY A 24 1.34 6.15 -1.38
CA GLY A 24 1.38 7.04 -2.53
C GLY A 24 2.11 6.45 -3.72
N SER A 25 2.04 7.14 -4.86
CA SER A 25 2.89 6.87 -6.02
C SER A 25 3.27 8.18 -6.68
N ASN A 26 4.53 8.33 -7.08
CA ASN A 26 5.00 9.48 -7.85
C ASN A 26 6.11 9.03 -8.81
N ASP A 27 5.99 9.39 -10.09
CA ASP A 27 6.99 9.15 -11.14
C ASP A 27 7.67 7.76 -11.11
N GLY A 28 6.87 6.69 -11.13
CA GLY A 28 7.36 5.30 -11.11
C GLY A 28 7.85 4.80 -9.75
N LEU A 29 7.86 5.65 -8.72
CA LEU A 29 8.12 5.27 -7.33
C LEU A 29 6.80 5.07 -6.59
N ILE A 30 6.82 4.12 -5.65
CA ILE A 30 5.74 3.81 -4.72
C ILE A 30 6.21 4.14 -3.31
N GLY A 31 5.49 5.03 -2.64
CA GLY A 31 5.68 5.32 -1.23
C GLY A 31 5.03 4.24 -0.38
N ILE A 32 5.79 3.63 0.52
CA ILE A 32 5.35 2.52 1.37
C ILE A 32 5.67 2.85 2.84
N LEU A 33 4.66 2.78 3.70
CA LEU A 33 4.84 2.72 5.14
C LEU A 33 5.05 1.26 5.54
N LEU A 34 6.28 0.89 5.86
CA LEU A 34 6.64 -0.45 6.32
C LEU A 34 5.96 -0.76 7.66
N ASN A 35 5.74 -2.05 7.93
CA ASN A 35 5.22 -2.51 9.22
C ASN A 35 6.14 -2.17 10.41
N SER A 36 7.39 -1.80 10.16
CA SER A 36 8.31 -1.25 11.16
C SER A 36 8.02 0.21 11.54
N GLY A 37 7.16 0.91 10.78
CA GLY A 37 6.91 2.35 10.92
C GLY A 37 7.79 3.23 10.04
N GLU A 38 8.75 2.66 9.30
CA GLU A 38 9.62 3.39 8.38
C GLU A 38 8.88 3.71 7.07
N TYR A 39 9.07 4.93 6.55
CA TYR A 39 8.63 5.31 5.21
C TYR A 39 9.74 5.09 4.19
N ILE A 40 9.43 4.44 3.07
CA ILE A 40 10.36 4.25 1.96
C ILE A 40 9.71 4.53 0.61
N ASP A 41 10.51 5.06 -0.33
CA ASP A 41 10.15 5.13 -1.75
C ASP A 41 10.82 3.99 -2.50
N VAL A 42 10.04 3.23 -3.26
CA VAL A 42 10.50 2.02 -3.95
C VAL A 42 10.10 2.06 -5.42
N PRO A 43 11.00 1.74 -6.36
CA PRO A 43 10.63 1.55 -7.75
C PRO A 43 9.49 0.54 -7.91
N GLN A 44 8.49 0.87 -8.73
CA GLN A 44 7.27 0.08 -8.89
C GLN A 44 7.56 -1.39 -9.24
N GLU A 45 8.61 -1.66 -10.01
CA GLU A 45 9.02 -3.02 -10.39
C GLU A 45 9.52 -3.88 -9.22
N ARG A 46 9.85 -3.25 -8.07
CA ARG A 46 10.26 -3.95 -6.84
C ARG A 46 9.11 -4.14 -5.86
N VAL A 47 7.90 -3.73 -6.22
CA VAL A 47 6.72 -3.80 -5.37
C VAL A 47 5.78 -4.87 -5.88
N ARG A 48 5.36 -5.76 -4.98
CA ARG A 48 4.31 -6.75 -5.27
C ARG A 48 3.13 -6.52 -4.34
N ILE A 49 1.96 -6.28 -4.92
CA ILE A 49 0.71 -6.18 -4.16
C ILE A 49 0.36 -7.56 -3.60
N VAL A 50 0.05 -7.60 -2.30
CA VAL A 50 -0.28 -8.83 -1.55
C VAL A 50 -1.75 -8.84 -1.17
N SER A 51 -2.31 -7.70 -0.75
CA SER A 51 -3.74 -7.57 -0.47
C SER A 51 -4.25 -6.17 -0.81
N VAL A 52 -5.54 -6.09 -1.09
CA VAL A 52 -6.29 -4.84 -1.25
C VAL A 52 -7.53 -4.97 -0.39
N GLU A 53 -7.61 -4.18 0.66
CA GLU A 53 -8.77 -4.07 1.54
C GLU A 53 -9.53 -2.80 1.15
N VAL A 54 -10.83 -2.94 0.91
CA VAL A 54 -11.74 -1.82 0.72
C VAL A 54 -12.58 -1.72 1.98
N GLU A 55 -12.55 -0.57 2.65
CA GLU A 55 -13.52 -0.31 3.72
C GLU A 55 -14.88 -0.06 3.07
N GLU A 56 -15.77 -1.05 3.11
CA GLU A 56 -17.17 -0.85 2.80
C GLU A 56 -17.78 0.01 3.91
N ASP A 57 -18.36 1.16 3.53
CA ASP A 57 -19.10 2.02 4.44
C ASP A 57 -20.21 1.18 5.09
N GLY A 58 -20.09 0.92 6.39
CA GLY A 58 -21.15 0.29 7.18
C GLY A 58 -22.37 1.18 7.29
N LYS A 59 -23.17 1.24 6.24
CA LYS A 59 -24.61 1.54 6.25
C LYS A 59 -25.24 0.31 5.58
N ASP A 60 -25.73 -0.68 6.32
CA ASP A 60 -26.93 -0.55 7.13
C ASP A 60 -26.85 -1.34 8.45
N LYS A 61 -26.81 -0.60 9.56
CA LYS A 61 -27.51 -1.02 10.79
C LYS A 61 -28.80 -0.21 10.82
N VAL A 62 -29.93 -0.74 10.34
CA VAL A 62 -31.13 -1.24 11.05
C VAL A 62 -32.17 -1.66 10.01
#